data_AF-A0A2P2BQE8-F1
#
_entry.id   AF-A0A2P2BQE8-F1
#
_cell.length_a   1.000
_cell.length_b   1.000
_cell.length_c   1.000
_cell.angle_alpha   90.00
_cell.angle_beta   90.00
_cell.angle_gamma   90.00
#
_symmetry.space_group_name_H-M   'P 1'
#
loop_
_entity.id
_entity.type
_entity.pdbx_description
1 polymer ?
#
loop_
_entity_poly.entity_id
_entity_poly.type
_entity_poly.pdbx_seq_one_letter_code
_entity_poly.pdbx_strand_id
1 'polypeptide(L)' 'MKIKLNIGSLAIILGVLILSLELYGLKFIQLMELQFTGSCPTNSFNYINTELGIAIVLPILIIGYGIMLIVKKDIGE' A
#
# COMPACT_ATOMS: atom_id res chain seq x y z
N MET A 1 18.95 3.56 -22.55
CA MET A 1 17.57 3.06 -22.43
C MET A 1 16.72 4.15 -21.76
N LYS A 2 15.95 4.94 -22.52
CA LYS A 2 15.08 5.98 -21.95
C LYS A 2 13.83 5.29 -21.40
N ILE A 3 13.73 5.16 -20.08
CA ILE A 3 12.51 4.71 -19.42
C ILE A 3 11.47 5.81 -19.64
N LYS A 4 10.56 5.64 -20.62
CA LYS A 4 9.36 6.47 -20.71
C LYS A 4 8.46 6.04 -19.54
N LEU A 5 8.63 6.69 -18.40
CA LEU A 5 7.80 6.49 -17.22
C LEU A 5 6.37 6.90 -17.60
N ASN A 6 5.53 5.89 -17.87
CA ASN A 6 4.12 6.09 -18.09
C ASN A 6 3.45 6.38 -16.74
N ILE A 7 2.45 7.25 -16.72
CA ILE A 7 1.75 7.65 -15.49
C ILE A 7 1.20 6.45 -14.71
N GLY A 8 0.74 5.42 -15.41
CA GLY A 8 0.32 4.16 -14.78
C GLY A 8 1.46 3.42 -14.08
N SER A 9 2.64 3.34 -14.69
CA SER A 9 3.84 2.73 -14.07
C SER A 9 4.29 3.52 -12.84
N LEU A 10 4.21 4.85 -12.89
CA LEU A 10 4.53 5.71 -11.74
C LEU A 10 3.55 5.48 -10.58
N ALA A 11 2.25 5.39 -10.87
CA ALA A 11 1.22 5.11 -9.86
C ALA A 11 1.43 3.74 -9.19
N ILE A 12 1.81 2.71 -9.95
CA ILE A 12 2.13 1.39 -9.38
C ILE A 12 3.36 1.46 -8.49
N ILE A 13 4.46 2.08 -8.95
CA ILE A 13 5.71 2.17 -8.16
C ILE A 13 5.46 2.93 -6.86
N LEU A 14 4.81 4.11 -6.93
CA LEU A 14 4.51 4.90 -5.75
C LEU A 14 3.52 4.19 -4.82
N GLY A 15 2.48 3.57 -5.37
CA GLY A 15 1.51 2.81 -4.59
C GLY A 15 2.16 1.63 -3.84
N VAL A 16 3.02 0.86 -4.51
CA VAL A 16 3.74 -0.26 -3.87
C VAL A 16 4.71 0.25 -2.80
N LEU A 17 5.37 1.39 -3.03
CA LEU A 17 6.31 1.97 -2.08
C LEU A 17 5.62 2.49 -0.82
N ILE A 18 4.46 3.15 -0.98
CA ILE A 18 3.60 3.59 0.13
C ILE A 18 3.05 2.38 0.89
N LEU A 19 2.53 1.38 0.19
CA LEU A 19 2.02 0.15 0.81
C LEU A 19 3.10 -0.56 1.64
N SER A 20 4.33 -0.61 1.12
CA SER A 20 5.47 -1.22 1.83
C SER A 20 5.80 -0.44 3.11
N LEU A 21 5.72 0.89 3.06
CA LEU A 21 5.95 1.76 4.22
C LEU A 21 4.85 1.60 5.27
N GLU A 22 3.59 1.50 4.87
CA GLU A 22 2.46 1.30 5.78
C GLU A 22 2.50 -0.07 6.47
N LEU A 23 2.84 -1.13 5.72
CA LEU A 23 3.02 -2.47 6.30
C LEU A 23 4.21 -2.52 7.27
N TYR A 24 5.28 -1.79 6.98
CA TYR A 24 6.40 -1.65 7.90
C TYR A 24 5.99 -0.86 9.16
N GLY A 25 5.25 0.24 8.98
CA GLY A 25 4.67 1.03 10.07
C GLY A 25 3.76 0.20 10.97
N LEU A 26 2.94 -0.69 10.40
CA LEU A 26 2.08 -1.59 11.17
C LEU A 26 2.88 -2.51 12.08
N LYS A 27 3.97 -3.11 11.58
CA LYS A 27 4.87 -3.94 12.41
C LYS A 27 5.53 -3.13 13.53
N PHE A 28 5.89 -1.89 13.25
CA PHE A 28 6.46 -0.99 14.25
C PHE A 28 5.43 -0.69 15.36
N ILE A 29 4.18 -0.43 15.00
CA ILE A 29 3.10 -0.18 15.97
C ILE A 29 2.82 -1.44 16.80
N GLN A 30 2.76 -2.62 16.18
CA GLN A 30 2.62 -3.90 16.89
C GLN A 30 3.75 -4.13 17.90
N LEU A 31 4.99 -3.81 17.53
CA LEU A 31 6.14 -3.90 18.42
C LEU A 31 5.99 -2.96 19.62
N MET A 32 5.54 -1.72 19.37
CA MET A 32 5.30 -0.73 20.42
C MET A 32 4.15 -1.15 21.34
N GLU A 33 3.01 -1.59 20.81
CA GLU A 33 1.89 -2.10 21.63
C GLU A 33 2.30 -3.30 22.48
N LEU A 34 3.14 -4.19 21.95
CA LEU A 34 3.69 -5.30 22.74
C LEU A 34 4.55 -4.81 23.91
N GLN A 35 5.35 -3.76 23.68
CA GLN A 35 6.20 -3.16 24.72
C GLN A 35 5.39 -2.40 25.79
N PHE A 36 4.33 -1.66 25.40
CA PHE A 36 3.57 -0.81 26.31
C PHE A 36 2.42 -1.53 27.02
N THR A 37 1.74 -2.45 26.33
CA THR A 37 0.50 -3.09 26.80
C THR A 37 0.70 -4.57 27.15
N GLY A 38 1.86 -5.15 26.80
CA GLY A 38 2.18 -6.56 27.07
C GLY A 38 1.47 -7.56 26.16
N SER A 39 0.60 -7.08 25.27
CA SER A 39 -0.15 -7.89 24.30
C SER A 39 -0.38 -7.07 23.03
N CYS A 40 -0.17 -7.67 21.87
CA CYS A 40 -0.60 -7.09 20.59
C CYS A 40 -1.43 -8.11 19.80
N PRO A 41 -2.47 -7.69 19.08
CA PRO A 41 -3.14 -8.55 18.11
C PRO A 41 -2.15 -9.01 17.03
N THR A 42 -1.86 -10.31 17.00
CA THR A 42 -0.98 -10.93 15.99
C THR A 42 -1.61 -10.93 14.60
N ASN A 43 -2.94 -10.82 14.52
CA ASN A 43 -3.66 -10.76 13.27
C ASN A 43 -3.71 -9.31 12.74
N SER A 44 -2.98 -9.04 11.67
CA SER A 44 -2.96 -7.73 11.00
C SER A 44 -4.35 -7.29 10.54
N PHE A 45 -5.28 -8.21 10.27
CA PHE A 45 -6.66 -7.90 9.90
C PHE A 45 -7.45 -7.21 11.02
N ASN A 46 -7.04 -7.35 12.29
CA ASN A 46 -7.69 -6.63 13.39
C ASN A 46 -7.47 -5.11 13.31
N TYR A 47 -6.44 -4.66 12.59
CA TYR A 47 -6.16 -3.25 12.37
C TYR A 47 -6.90 -2.66 11.14
N ILE A 48 -7.71 -3.45 10.44
CA ILE A 48 -8.49 -2.94 9.29
C ILE A 48 -9.55 -1.92 9.70
N ASN A 49 -10.11 -2.07 10.90
CA ASN A 49 -11.13 -1.15 11.41
C ASN A 49 -10.52 0.10 12.08
N THR A 50 -9.19 0.21 12.12
CA THR A 50 -8.51 1.41 12.64
C THR A 50 -8.08 2.31 11.48
N GLU A 51 -7.58 3.49 11.82
CA GLU A 51 -7.06 4.47 10.85
C GLU A 51 -5.97 3.87 9.94
N LEU A 52 -5.23 2.86 10.44
CA LEU A 52 -4.21 2.11 9.69
C LEU A 52 -4.82 1.26 8.56
N GLY A 53 -6.01 0.70 8.77
CA GLY A 53 -6.69 -0.08 7.76
C GLY A 53 -7.08 0.76 6.55
N ILE A 54 -7.64 1.95 6.80
CA ILE A 54 -8.00 2.90 5.75
C ILE A 54 -6.76 3.36 4.98
N ALA A 55 -5.66 3.60 5.69
CA ALA A 55 -4.38 3.96 5.08
C ALA A 55 -3.93 2.89 4.08
N ILE A 56 -3.98 1.60 4.43
CA ILE A 56 -3.60 0.46 3.57
C ILE A 56 -4.49 0.30 2.33
N VAL A 57 -5.79 0.58 2.44
CA VAL A 57 -6.71 0.44 1.30
C VAL A 57 -6.40 1.45 0.18
N LEU A 58 -5.98 2.66 0.54
CA LEU A 58 -5.75 3.74 -0.41
C LEU A 58 -4.65 3.43 -1.46
N PRO A 59 -3.43 2.99 -1.08
CA PRO A 59 -2.41 2.60 -2.05
C PRO A 59 -2.80 1.37 -2.86
N ILE A 60 -3.60 0.44 -2.32
CA ILE A 60 -4.14 -0.68 -3.12
C ILE A 60 -5.02 -0.15 -4.27
N LEU A 61 -5.89 0.84 -3.99
CA LEU A 61 -6.70 1.49 -5.02
C LEU A 61 -5.84 2.24 -6.05
N ILE A 62 -4.78 2.92 -5.61
CA ILE A 62 -3.84 3.64 -6.49
C ILE A 62 -3.10 2.67 -7.41
N ILE A 63 -2.65 1.52 -6.90
CA ILE A 63 -2.02 0.46 -7.70
C ILE A 63 -3.02 -0.06 -8.74
N GLY A 64 -4.26 -0.35 -8.32
CA GLY A 64 -5.32 -0.81 -9.22
C GLY A 64 -5.62 0.20 -10.34
N TYR A 65 -5.70 1.49 -10.01
CA TYR A 65 -5.85 2.57 -10.99
C TYR A 65 -4.64 2.66 -11.94
N GLY A 66 -3.42 2.50 -11.41
CA GLY A 66 -2.20 2.44 -12.21
C GLY A 66 -2.21 1.29 -13.23
N ILE A 67 -2.65 0.09 -12.81
CA ILE A 67 -2.82 -1.06 -13.69
C ILE A 67 -3.87 -0.78 -14.77
N MET A 68 -5.04 -0.26 -14.38
CA MET A 68 -6.11 0.10 -15.30
C MET A 68 -5.63 1.09 -16.38
N LEU A 69 -4.83 2.09 -16.00
CA LEU A 69 -4.27 3.06 -16.92
C LEU A 69 -3.27 2.45 -17.92
N ILE A 70 -2.47 1.48 -17.48
CA ILE A 70 -1.54 0.76 -18.38
C ILE A 70 -2.35 -0.05 -19.38
N VAL A 71 -3.30 -0.86 -18.90
CA VAL A 71 -4.13 -1.72 -19.75
C VAL A 71 -4.94 -0.90 -20.76
N LYS A 72 -5.54 0.21 -20.34
CA LYS A 72 -6.32 1.08 -21.25
C LYS A 72 -5.45 1.72 -22.33
N LYS A 73 -4.19 2.02 -22.02
CA LYS A 73 -3.24 2.56 -23.00
C LYS A 73 -2.78 1.48 -23.99
N ASP A 74 -2.59 0.25 -23.53
CA ASP A 74 -2.21 -0.89 -24.37
C ASP A 74 -3.32 -1.30 -25.36
N ILE A 75 -4.59 -1.18 -24.96
CA ILE A 75 -5.77 -1.48 -25.81
C ILE A 75 -6.12 -0.33 -26.78
N GLY A 76 -5.64 0.89 -26.49
CA GLY A 76 -5.96 2.10 -27.26
C GLY A 76 -4.92 2.49 -28.33
N GLU A 77 -3.78 1.79 -28.40
CA GLU A 77 -2.84 1.80 -29.54
C GLU A 77 -3.14 0.64 -30.49
#